data_AF-A0A817T4B7-F1
#
_entry.id   AF-A0A817T4B7-F1
#
_cell.length_a   1.000
_cell.length_b   1.000
_cell.length_c   1.000
_cell.angle_alpha   90.00
_cell.angle_beta   90.00
_cell.angle_gamma   90.00
#
_symmetry.space_group_name_H-M   'P 1'
#
loop_
_entity.id
_entity.type
_entity.pdbx_description
1 polymer ?
#
loop_
_entity_poly.entity_id
_entity_poly.type
_entity_poly.pdbx_seq_one_letter_code
_entity_poly.pdbx_strand_id
1 'polypeptide(L)'
;MDITIEVISKVVDHLKPNDRISIITFNSEARVIQPMKKLSALNIEQLKHYLSIIHADGGTNMSAGIDCSALVFENVLPEANDDYDNRILFLTDAQPNQGSLDGTSFHSCIESLAKQRIYTTFVGVGVDLNTQSISLITKHRGANYFSVHHSKKFLKLLDKNFDLIMTPLVFNAEMKFQSDLFDIEHVYGSPECDQLKQGECIKINTLFPSRTDSNEQTRGGVVLLKLKTKQPITNTLNTAGRFSVTYEDRLGTKYEEKQSIDINIKNEINYANSGIRKAILLMNYVTLLKHWINHDREHKYNEKKTFLNLKETNIDQLSPWERKSTELIVSKQYQEQLDAFLIYFKSEMEYIQDKDLEQEVKLLTKLIEYEN
;
A
#
# COMPACT_ATOMS: atom_id res chain seq x y z
N MET A 1 2.78 -0.20 21.56
CA MET A 1 2.95 -1.58 22.08
C MET A 1 1.61 -2.30 22.21
N ASP A 2 0.63 -1.74 22.92
CA ASP A 2 -0.68 -2.39 23.13
C ASP A 2 -1.37 -2.87 21.85
N ILE A 3 -1.36 -2.03 20.79
CA ILE A 3 -1.90 -2.38 19.47
C ILE A 3 -1.20 -3.61 18.87
N THR A 4 0.13 -3.69 19.00
CA THR A 4 0.94 -4.81 18.52
C THR A 4 0.53 -6.11 19.22
N ILE A 5 0.37 -6.06 20.54
CA ILE A 5 -0.05 -7.22 21.35
C ILE A 5 -1.47 -7.65 20.97
N GLU A 6 -2.38 -6.69 20.80
CA GLU A 6 -3.77 -6.97 20.39
C GLU A 6 -3.82 -7.63 19.00
N VAL A 7 -3.01 -7.15 18.06
CA VAL A 7 -2.87 -7.75 16.72
C VAL A 7 -2.34 -9.18 16.80
N ILE A 8 -1.27 -9.43 17.54
CA ILE A 8 -0.68 -10.77 17.66
C ILE A 8 -1.70 -11.72 18.31
N SER A 9 -2.38 -11.29 19.37
CA SER A 9 -3.42 -12.08 20.03
C SER A 9 -4.53 -12.48 19.06
N LYS A 10 -4.99 -11.54 18.21
CA LYS A 10 -5.98 -11.83 17.16
C LYS A 10 -5.46 -12.79 16.10
N VAL A 11 -4.21 -12.63 15.66
CA VAL A 11 -3.60 -13.56 14.69
C VAL A 11 -3.59 -14.98 15.25
N VAL A 12 -3.22 -15.15 16.53
CA VAL A 12 -3.24 -16.46 17.21
C VAL A 12 -4.64 -17.07 17.23
N ASP A 13 -5.70 -16.27 17.38
CA ASP A 13 -7.09 -16.75 17.37
C ASP A 13 -7.54 -17.30 16.00
N HIS A 14 -6.89 -16.89 14.91
CA HIS A 14 -7.19 -17.38 13.56
C HIS A 14 -6.44 -18.67 13.19
N LEU A 15 -5.43 -19.06 13.97
CA LEU A 15 -4.63 -20.25 13.70
C LEU A 15 -5.38 -21.53 14.12
N LYS A 16 -5.21 -22.58 13.31
CA LYS A 16 -5.74 -23.92 13.56
C LYS A 16 -4.76 -24.72 14.43
N PRO A 17 -5.21 -25.79 15.11
CA PRO A 17 -4.35 -26.61 15.98
C PRO A 17 -3.07 -27.15 15.30
N ASN A 18 -3.14 -27.45 14.00
CA ASN A 18 -2.01 -27.96 13.22
C ASN A 18 -1.09 -26.87 12.66
N ASP A 19 -1.48 -25.61 12.73
CA ASP A 19 -0.65 -24.49 12.27
C ASP A 19 0.52 -24.30 13.22
N ARG A 20 1.63 -23.77 12.70
CA ARG A 20 2.85 -23.52 13.48
C ARG A 20 3.06 -22.03 13.65
N ILE A 21 3.49 -21.64 14.84
CA ILE A 21 3.81 -20.25 15.14
C ILE A 21 5.15 -20.14 15.85
N SER A 22 5.92 -19.13 15.44
CA SER A 22 7.07 -18.59 16.14
C SER A 22 6.80 -17.12 16.42
N ILE A 23 7.29 -16.60 17.55
CA ILE A 23 7.20 -15.18 17.86
C ILE A 23 8.61 -14.66 18.14
N ILE A 24 8.96 -13.60 17.44
CA ILE A 24 10.25 -12.92 17.50
C ILE A 24 9.99 -11.48 17.91
N THR A 25 10.72 -11.02 18.92
CA THR A 25 10.79 -9.60 19.28
C THR A 25 12.10 -9.04 18.75
N PHE A 26 12.09 -7.81 18.26
CA PHE A 26 13.32 -7.13 17.87
C PHE A 26 13.34 -5.69 18.35
N ASN A 27 14.54 -5.22 18.63
CA ASN A 27 14.89 -3.81 18.84
C ASN A 27 16.22 -3.53 18.13
N SER A 28 17.30 -3.29 18.86
CA SER A 28 18.68 -3.34 18.35
C SER A 28 19.10 -4.75 17.91
N GLU A 29 18.59 -5.76 18.62
CA GLU A 29 18.80 -7.19 18.35
C GLU A 29 17.46 -7.90 18.19
N ALA A 30 17.45 -9.11 17.62
CA ALA A 30 16.26 -9.95 17.54
C ALA A 30 16.37 -11.18 18.46
N ARG A 31 15.26 -11.57 19.07
CA ARG A 31 15.17 -12.70 19.99
C ARG A 31 13.90 -13.51 19.73
N VAL A 32 14.06 -14.83 19.65
CA VAL A 32 12.93 -15.77 19.58
C VAL A 32 12.37 -15.94 20.99
N ILE A 33 11.15 -15.49 21.22
CA ILE A 33 10.46 -15.64 22.53
C ILE A 33 9.56 -16.88 22.55
N GLN A 34 9.09 -17.30 21.38
CA GLN A 34 8.32 -18.53 21.19
C GLN A 34 8.90 -19.24 19.97
N PRO A 35 9.59 -20.39 20.11
CA PRO A 35 10.11 -21.12 18.96
C PRO A 35 8.99 -21.70 18.12
N MET A 36 9.27 -21.96 16.83
CA MET A 36 8.31 -22.53 15.89
C MET A 36 7.76 -23.87 16.42
N LYS A 37 6.48 -23.89 16.77
CA LYS A 37 5.77 -25.08 17.28
C LYS A 37 4.34 -25.10 16.79
N LYS A 38 3.74 -26.30 16.71
CA LYS A 38 2.30 -26.45 16.45
C LYS A 38 1.49 -25.77 17.53
N LEU A 39 0.40 -25.10 17.15
CA LEU A 39 -0.50 -24.41 18.07
C LEU A 39 -1.07 -25.37 19.12
N SER A 40 -1.38 -26.61 18.73
CA SER A 40 -1.85 -27.66 19.64
C SER A 40 -0.87 -28.05 20.74
N ALA A 41 0.42 -27.72 20.59
CA ALA A 41 1.47 -28.01 21.56
C ALA A 41 1.78 -26.81 22.48
N LEU A 42 1.05 -25.69 22.31
CA LEU A 42 1.24 -24.45 23.08
C LEU A 42 0.13 -24.25 24.08
N ASN A 43 0.48 -23.67 25.22
CA ASN A 43 -0.50 -23.08 26.13
C ASN A 43 -0.79 -21.65 25.68
N ILE A 44 -1.92 -21.45 24.99
CA ILE A 44 -2.28 -20.17 24.37
C ILE A 44 -2.51 -19.07 25.40
N GLU A 45 -3.16 -19.38 26.52
CA GLU A 45 -3.37 -18.42 27.61
C GLU A 45 -2.04 -17.96 28.19
N GLN A 46 -1.11 -18.89 28.41
CA GLN A 46 0.22 -18.56 28.89
C GLN A 46 1.02 -17.74 27.86
N LEU A 47 0.93 -18.07 26.57
CA LEU A 47 1.55 -17.30 25.49
C LEU A 47 1.02 -15.86 25.46
N LYS A 48 -0.31 -15.67 25.50
CA LYS A 48 -0.94 -14.36 25.53
C LYS A 48 -0.54 -13.56 26.78
N HIS A 49 -0.43 -14.22 27.93
CA HIS A 49 0.07 -13.58 29.15
C HIS A 49 1.53 -13.11 28.98
N TYR A 50 2.42 -13.95 28.45
CA TYR A 50 3.81 -13.55 28.17
C TYR A 50 3.90 -12.40 27.16
N LEU A 51 3.03 -12.36 26.16
CA LEU A 51 2.97 -11.24 25.21
C LEU A 51 2.55 -9.93 25.89
N SER A 52 1.66 -9.98 26.89
CA SER A 52 1.14 -8.80 27.59
C SER A 52 2.19 -8.05 28.43
N ILE A 53 3.31 -8.71 28.75
CA ILE A 53 4.39 -8.14 29.57
C ILE A 53 5.59 -7.66 28.73
N ILE A 54 5.49 -7.70 27.40
CA ILE A 54 6.54 -7.20 26.50
C ILE A 54 6.46 -5.67 26.47
N HIS A 55 7.59 -5.01 26.74
CA HIS A 55 7.72 -3.56 26.70
C HIS A 55 8.64 -3.13 25.56
N ALA A 56 8.38 -1.93 25.03
CA ALA A 56 9.25 -1.34 24.03
C ALA A 56 10.53 -0.86 24.72
N ASP A 57 11.67 -1.22 24.15
CA ASP A 57 13.00 -0.84 24.63
C ASP A 57 14.00 -0.86 23.46
N GLY A 58 15.01 0.02 23.49
CA GLY A 58 16.04 0.11 22.45
C GLY A 58 15.61 0.83 21.15
N GLY A 59 16.32 0.55 20.06
CA GLY A 59 16.06 1.11 18.72
C GLY A 59 15.31 0.14 17.79
N THR A 60 15.29 0.45 16.49
CA THR A 60 14.57 -0.32 15.46
C THR A 60 15.55 -0.85 14.41
N ASN A 61 15.96 -2.12 14.53
CA ASN A 61 16.80 -2.86 13.58
C ASN A 61 15.97 -3.91 12.83
N MET A 62 15.38 -3.50 11.70
CA MET A 62 14.50 -4.38 10.91
C MET A 62 15.26 -5.56 10.28
N SER A 63 16.55 -5.39 9.94
CA SER A 63 17.39 -6.46 9.42
C SER A 63 17.55 -7.60 10.43
N ALA A 64 17.83 -7.28 11.69
CA ALA A 64 17.94 -8.31 12.74
C ALA A 64 16.64 -9.12 12.87
N GLY A 65 15.48 -8.46 12.80
CA GLY A 65 14.18 -9.12 12.86
C GLY A 65 13.95 -10.09 11.69
N ILE A 66 14.24 -9.67 10.45
CA ILE A 66 14.02 -10.52 9.28
C ILE A 66 15.05 -11.66 9.20
N ASP A 67 16.31 -11.41 9.55
CA ASP A 67 17.37 -12.42 9.56
C ASP A 67 17.09 -13.50 10.62
N CYS A 68 16.63 -13.10 11.81
CA CYS A 68 16.18 -14.04 12.84
C CYS A 68 14.99 -14.88 12.36
N SER A 69 14.06 -14.27 11.61
CA SER A 69 12.93 -14.98 11.01
C SER A 69 13.40 -16.04 9.99
N ALA A 70 14.37 -15.69 9.15
CA ALA A 70 14.96 -16.63 8.20
C ALA A 70 15.58 -17.84 8.90
N LEU A 71 16.37 -17.61 9.96
CA LEU A 71 16.96 -18.70 10.76
C LEU A 71 15.90 -19.60 11.40
N VAL A 72 14.77 -19.04 11.86
CA VAL A 72 13.67 -19.85 12.39
C VAL A 72 13.08 -20.76 11.31
N PHE A 73 12.90 -20.26 10.09
CA PHE A 73 12.39 -21.07 8.99
C PHE A 73 13.39 -22.13 8.50
N GLU A 74 14.69 -21.83 8.43
CA GLU A 74 15.73 -22.80 8.07
C GLU A 74 15.68 -24.08 8.91
N ASN A 75 15.37 -23.94 10.20
CA ASN A 75 15.25 -25.08 11.12
C ASN A 75 13.99 -25.94 10.90
N VAL A 76 13.06 -25.52 10.05
CA VAL A 76 11.72 -26.14 9.86
C VAL A 76 11.43 -26.45 8.38
N LEU A 77 12.15 -25.82 7.45
CA LEU A 77 12.07 -26.00 6.01
C LEU A 77 12.28 -27.46 5.50
N PRO A 78 13.04 -28.35 6.15
CA PRO A 78 13.10 -29.76 5.74
C PRO A 78 11.74 -30.48 5.78
N GLU A 79 10.72 -29.88 6.40
CA GLU A 79 9.34 -30.37 6.45
C GLU A 79 8.35 -29.55 5.60
N ALA A 80 8.82 -28.60 4.77
CA ALA A 80 7.96 -27.74 3.95
C ALA A 80 7.35 -28.52 2.79
N ASN A 81 6.22 -29.17 3.04
CA ASN A 81 5.33 -29.69 2.02
C ASN A 81 4.55 -28.53 1.37
N ASP A 82 4.12 -28.70 0.12
CA ASP A 82 3.28 -27.75 -0.63
C ASP A 82 1.91 -27.49 0.03
N ASP A 83 1.57 -28.25 1.07
CA ASP A 83 0.35 -28.11 1.88
C ASP A 83 0.35 -26.86 2.78
N TYR A 84 1.51 -26.25 3.06
CA TYR A 84 1.63 -25.09 3.95
C TYR A 84 2.05 -23.83 3.20
N ASP A 85 1.33 -22.73 3.47
CA ASP A 85 1.77 -21.39 3.09
C ASP A 85 2.61 -20.79 4.24
N ASN A 86 3.86 -20.44 3.96
CA ASN A 86 4.78 -19.90 4.96
C ASN A 86 4.76 -18.37 4.91
N ARG A 87 4.54 -17.74 6.07
CA ARG A 87 4.43 -16.28 6.13
C ARG A 87 5.02 -15.67 7.39
N ILE A 88 5.70 -14.54 7.21
CA ILE A 88 6.16 -13.66 8.28
C ILE A 88 5.16 -12.51 8.40
N LEU A 89 4.66 -12.28 9.61
CA LEU A 89 3.91 -11.08 9.95
C LEU A 89 4.86 -10.11 10.67
N PHE A 90 5.27 -9.05 9.98
CA PHE A 90 6.30 -8.12 10.44
C PHE A 90 5.64 -6.81 10.93
N LEU A 91 5.55 -6.63 12.24
CA LEU A 91 4.96 -5.44 12.86
C LEU A 91 6.07 -4.44 13.20
N THR A 92 5.93 -3.21 12.72
CA THR A 92 6.94 -2.15 12.92
C THR A 92 6.30 -0.77 12.84
N ASP A 93 6.90 0.24 13.47
CA ASP A 93 6.59 1.66 13.19
C ASP A 93 7.24 2.15 11.88
N ALA A 94 8.00 1.28 11.20
CA ALA A 94 8.68 1.50 9.93
C ALA A 94 9.66 2.68 9.95
N GLN A 95 10.27 2.96 11.10
CA GLN A 95 11.32 3.97 11.27
C GLN A 95 12.63 3.32 11.74
N PRO A 96 13.32 2.52 10.89
CA PRO A 96 14.58 1.91 11.27
C PRO A 96 15.65 2.99 11.53
N ASN A 97 16.21 2.97 12.73
CA ASN A 97 17.28 3.88 13.16
C ASN A 97 18.57 3.15 13.53
N GLN A 98 18.58 1.82 13.41
CA GLN A 98 19.75 0.97 13.64
C GLN A 98 19.84 -0.14 12.57
N GLY A 99 21.03 -0.71 12.40
CA GLY A 99 21.31 -1.73 11.39
C GLY A 99 21.70 -1.16 10.02
N SER A 100 21.49 -1.95 8.95
CA SER A 100 21.72 -1.52 7.57
C SER A 100 20.64 -0.50 7.17
N LEU A 101 20.95 0.78 7.36
CA LEU A 101 20.05 1.89 7.04
C LEU A 101 19.89 2.09 5.53
N ASP A 102 20.77 1.54 4.70
CA ASP A 102 20.59 1.46 3.25
C ASP A 102 19.58 0.38 2.84
N GLY A 103 19.16 -0.49 3.78
CA GLY A 103 18.10 -1.48 3.59
C GLY A 103 18.46 -2.64 2.65
N THR A 104 19.68 -2.68 2.12
CA THR A 104 20.10 -3.65 1.10
C THR A 104 20.06 -5.08 1.63
N SER A 105 20.57 -5.31 2.84
CA SER A 105 20.56 -6.64 3.47
C SER A 105 19.13 -7.10 3.75
N PHE A 106 18.30 -6.20 4.28
CA PHE A 106 16.90 -6.45 4.60
C PHE A 106 16.10 -6.86 3.36
N HIS A 107 16.21 -6.09 2.27
CA HIS A 107 15.53 -6.40 1.01
C HIS A 107 16.03 -7.70 0.37
N SER A 108 17.34 -7.94 0.40
CA SER A 108 17.92 -9.18 -0.14
C SER A 108 17.44 -10.42 0.63
N CYS A 109 17.30 -10.30 1.95
CA CYS A 109 16.78 -11.35 2.80
C CYS A 109 15.31 -11.66 2.48
N ILE A 110 14.46 -10.64 2.33
CA ILE A 110 13.06 -10.80 1.91
C ILE A 110 12.97 -11.48 0.54
N GLU A 111 13.79 -11.07 -0.42
CA GLU A 111 13.80 -11.66 -1.75
C GLU A 111 14.22 -13.15 -1.71
N SER A 112 15.21 -13.49 -0.88
CA SER A 112 15.65 -14.87 -0.66
C SER A 112 14.53 -15.73 -0.04
N LEU A 113 13.85 -15.21 0.98
CA LEU A 113 12.70 -15.85 1.62
C LEU A 113 11.56 -16.07 0.63
N ALA A 114 11.25 -15.07 -0.20
CA ALA A 114 10.19 -15.18 -1.20
C ALA A 114 10.47 -16.27 -2.26
N LYS A 115 11.75 -16.47 -2.64
CA LYS A 115 12.18 -17.59 -3.52
C LYS A 115 11.94 -18.96 -2.89
N GLN A 116 11.91 -19.02 -1.56
CA GLN A 116 11.60 -20.22 -0.78
C GLN A 116 10.11 -20.32 -0.40
N ARG A 117 9.24 -19.51 -1.02
CA ARG A 117 7.80 -19.41 -0.71
C ARG A 117 7.52 -19.02 0.76
N ILE A 118 8.43 -18.27 1.37
CA ILE A 118 8.22 -17.60 2.66
C ILE A 118 7.94 -16.13 2.36
N TYR A 119 6.69 -15.72 2.47
CA TYR A 119 6.24 -14.38 2.14
C TYR A 119 6.11 -13.49 3.38
N THR A 120 6.00 -12.17 3.21
CA THR A 120 5.96 -11.25 4.35
C THR A 120 4.78 -10.28 4.27
N THR A 121 3.94 -10.21 5.30
CA THR A 121 3.01 -9.08 5.51
C THR A 121 3.65 -8.10 6.46
N PHE A 122 3.78 -6.86 6.03
CA PHE A 122 4.21 -5.75 6.87
C PHE A 122 3.00 -5.04 7.46
N VAL A 123 3.07 -4.74 8.75
CA VAL A 123 2.04 -4.00 9.48
C VAL A 123 2.71 -2.78 10.11
N GLY A 124 2.52 -1.63 9.48
CA GLY A 124 2.96 -0.33 9.96
C GLY A 124 2.08 0.13 11.12
N VAL A 125 2.64 0.31 12.33
CA VAL A 125 1.92 0.77 13.51
C VAL A 125 2.33 2.21 13.83
N GLY A 126 1.38 3.16 13.76
CA GLY A 126 1.66 4.58 14.04
C GLY A 126 1.32 5.50 12.88
N VAL A 127 1.69 6.78 12.99
CA VAL A 127 1.36 7.84 12.02
C VAL A 127 2.54 8.24 11.12
N ASP A 128 3.78 8.02 11.57
CA ASP A 128 4.99 8.53 10.89
C ASP A 128 5.63 7.49 9.94
N LEU A 129 4.81 6.88 9.08
CA LEU A 129 5.24 5.82 8.18
C LEU A 129 5.96 6.39 6.95
N ASN A 130 7.13 5.83 6.63
CA ASN A 130 7.90 6.25 5.47
C ASN A 130 7.39 5.60 4.17
N THR A 131 6.74 6.41 3.32
CA THR A 131 6.22 6.01 2.01
C THR A 131 7.24 5.38 1.07
N GLN A 132 8.52 5.78 1.16
CA GLN A 132 9.59 5.20 0.35
C GLN A 132 9.91 3.77 0.81
N SER A 133 10.02 3.54 2.12
CA SER A 133 10.22 2.19 2.69
C SER A 133 9.07 1.26 2.30
N ILE A 134 7.82 1.73 2.40
CA ILE A 134 6.64 0.96 2.00
C ILE A 134 6.71 0.58 0.51
N SER A 135 7.08 1.52 -0.36
CA SER A 135 7.22 1.24 -1.79
C SER A 135 8.30 0.21 -2.08
N LEU A 136 9.45 0.27 -1.39
CA LEU A 136 10.53 -0.70 -1.56
C LEU A 136 10.15 -2.09 -1.02
N ILE A 137 9.41 -2.15 0.08
CA ILE A 137 8.91 -3.39 0.69
C ILE A 137 7.88 -4.07 -0.21
N THR A 138 6.88 -3.33 -0.68
CA THR A 138 5.77 -3.86 -1.48
C THR A 138 6.18 -4.32 -2.88
N LYS A 139 7.40 -3.97 -3.33
CA LYS A 139 8.01 -4.46 -4.57
C LYS A 139 8.43 -5.94 -4.50
N HIS A 140 8.59 -6.48 -3.31
CA HIS A 140 8.99 -7.87 -3.14
C HIS A 140 7.84 -8.83 -3.44
N ARG A 141 8.15 -9.95 -4.08
CA ARG A 141 7.19 -11.02 -4.33
C ARG A 141 6.62 -11.55 -3.02
N GLY A 142 5.29 -11.69 -2.94
CA GLY A 142 4.56 -12.13 -1.75
C GLY A 142 4.41 -11.06 -0.66
N ALA A 143 5.02 -9.89 -0.83
CA ALA A 143 4.91 -8.82 0.14
C ALA A 143 3.49 -8.24 0.16
N ASN A 144 2.98 -7.98 1.35
CA ASN A 144 1.77 -7.19 1.57
C ASN A 144 2.06 -6.11 2.60
N TYR A 145 1.31 -5.02 2.60
CA TYR A 145 1.48 -3.93 3.57
C TYR A 145 0.14 -3.39 4.05
N PHE A 146 0.03 -3.22 5.37
CA PHE A 146 -1.09 -2.55 6.01
C PHE A 146 -0.59 -1.48 6.97
N SER A 147 -1.34 -0.38 7.06
CA SER A 147 -1.13 0.63 8.10
C SER A 147 -2.23 0.55 9.16
N VAL A 148 -1.83 0.62 10.42
CA VAL A 148 -2.70 0.61 11.59
C VAL A 148 -2.65 1.98 12.26
N HIS A 149 -3.32 2.95 11.65
CA HIS A 149 -3.56 4.27 12.28
C HIS A 149 -4.67 4.21 13.35
N HIS A 150 -5.56 3.22 13.25
CA HIS A 150 -6.63 2.96 14.21
C HIS A 150 -6.77 1.46 14.44
N SER A 151 -6.30 0.95 15.57
CA SER A 151 -6.29 -0.47 15.93
C SER A 151 -7.61 -1.18 15.60
N LYS A 152 -8.75 -0.58 15.97
CA LYS A 152 -10.10 -1.12 15.69
C LYS A 152 -10.37 -1.42 14.21
N LYS A 153 -9.90 -0.59 13.27
CA LYS A 153 -10.13 -0.84 11.82
C LYS A 153 -9.31 -2.02 11.33
N PHE A 154 -8.05 -2.10 11.76
CA PHE A 154 -7.18 -3.20 11.37
C PHE A 154 -7.60 -4.52 12.00
N LEU A 155 -8.00 -4.52 13.27
CA LEU A 155 -8.52 -5.73 13.93
C LEU A 155 -9.79 -6.25 13.25
N LYS A 156 -10.70 -5.36 12.83
CA LYS A 156 -11.86 -5.75 12.00
C LYS A 156 -11.45 -6.35 10.66
N LEU A 157 -10.36 -5.86 10.08
CA LEU A 157 -9.81 -6.37 8.82
C LEU A 157 -9.21 -7.77 9.05
N LEU A 158 -8.47 -8.01 10.14
CA LEU A 158 -8.03 -9.35 10.52
C LEU A 158 -9.23 -10.29 10.75
N ASP A 159 -10.18 -9.91 11.60
CA ASP A 159 -11.34 -10.75 11.95
C ASP A 159 -12.11 -11.23 10.71
N LYS A 160 -12.22 -10.38 9.67
CA LYS A 160 -13.02 -10.68 8.47
C LYS A 160 -12.22 -11.16 7.26
N ASN A 161 -10.95 -10.75 7.16
CA ASN A 161 -10.17 -10.87 5.93
C ASN A 161 -8.79 -11.50 6.17
N PHE A 162 -8.55 -12.14 7.31
CA PHE A 162 -7.27 -12.77 7.63
C PHE A 162 -6.72 -13.60 6.46
N ASP A 163 -7.49 -14.57 5.96
CA ASP A 163 -7.06 -15.43 4.84
C ASP A 163 -6.77 -14.61 3.57
N LEU A 164 -7.56 -13.56 3.32
CA LEU A 164 -7.43 -12.74 2.13
C LEU A 164 -6.15 -11.89 2.12
N ILE A 165 -5.69 -11.47 3.30
CA ILE A 165 -4.49 -10.64 3.41
C ILE A 165 -3.22 -11.44 3.57
N MET A 166 -3.34 -12.72 3.97
CA MET A 166 -2.21 -13.61 4.18
C MET A 166 -1.87 -14.47 2.96
N THR A 167 -2.86 -14.79 2.12
CA THR A 167 -2.67 -15.71 0.98
C THR A 167 -2.64 -14.95 -0.35
N PRO A 168 -1.49 -14.91 -1.04
CA PRO A 168 -1.42 -14.41 -2.41
C PRO A 168 -2.31 -15.21 -3.37
N LEU A 169 -3.00 -14.51 -4.26
CA LEU A 169 -3.81 -15.13 -5.31
C LEU A 169 -2.94 -15.45 -6.54
N VAL A 170 -2.28 -14.43 -7.08
CA VAL A 170 -1.38 -14.52 -8.23
C VAL A 170 -0.20 -13.57 -8.07
N PHE A 171 0.85 -13.80 -8.84
CA PHE A 171 2.06 -13.01 -8.85
C PHE A 171 2.34 -12.44 -10.23
N ASN A 172 3.19 -11.41 -10.29
CA ASN A 172 3.67 -10.78 -11.52
C ASN A 172 2.53 -10.46 -12.50
N ALA A 173 1.42 -9.94 -11.98
CA ALA A 173 0.27 -9.57 -12.78
C ALA A 173 0.60 -8.30 -13.58
N GLU A 174 0.68 -8.44 -14.89
CA GLU A 174 0.92 -7.35 -15.83
C GLU A 174 -0.30 -7.21 -16.74
N MET A 175 -0.81 -6.00 -16.88
CA MET A 175 -1.84 -5.66 -17.87
C MET A 175 -1.25 -4.70 -18.88
N LYS A 176 -1.44 -5.00 -20.16
CA LYS A 176 -1.02 -4.17 -21.30
C LYS A 176 -2.23 -3.79 -22.14
N PHE A 177 -2.20 -2.58 -22.69
CA PHE A 177 -3.18 -2.06 -23.62
C PHE A 177 -2.53 -1.72 -24.95
N GLN A 178 -3.18 -2.12 -26.03
CA GLN A 178 -2.76 -1.86 -27.40
C GLN A 178 -3.93 -1.33 -28.22
N SER A 179 -3.67 -0.32 -29.04
CA SER A 179 -4.60 0.20 -30.02
C SER A 179 -3.86 0.74 -31.23
N ASP A 180 -4.49 0.65 -32.40
CA ASP A 180 -3.92 1.14 -33.65
C ASP A 180 -3.87 2.68 -33.69
N LEU A 181 -4.80 3.36 -33.02
CA LEU A 181 -4.99 4.81 -33.08
C LEU A 181 -4.62 5.56 -31.80
N PHE A 182 -4.45 4.85 -30.69
CA PHE A 182 -4.17 5.45 -29.39
C PHE A 182 -2.88 4.92 -28.77
N ASP A 183 -2.16 5.83 -28.13
CA ASP A 183 -1.12 5.50 -27.15
C ASP A 183 -1.60 5.88 -25.75
N ILE A 184 -1.07 5.21 -24.75
CA ILE A 184 -1.23 5.63 -23.36
C ILE A 184 -0.37 6.88 -23.15
N GLU A 185 -1.01 7.98 -22.78
CA GLU A 185 -0.35 9.20 -22.32
C GLU A 185 -0.02 9.12 -20.83
N HIS A 186 -0.98 8.67 -20.03
CA HIS A 186 -0.83 8.55 -18.58
C HIS A 186 -1.68 7.40 -18.02
N VAL A 187 -1.19 6.81 -16.94
CA VAL A 187 -1.91 5.83 -16.13
C VAL A 187 -2.11 6.42 -14.75
N TYR A 188 -3.32 6.29 -14.21
CA TYR A 188 -3.65 6.66 -12.84
C TYR A 188 -4.22 5.46 -12.08
N GLY A 189 -3.91 5.38 -10.79
CA GLY A 189 -4.43 4.32 -9.91
C GLY A 189 -3.71 2.97 -10.00
N SER A 190 -2.70 2.83 -10.87
CA SER A 190 -1.81 1.66 -10.84
C SER A 190 -0.75 1.81 -9.75
N PRO A 191 -0.39 0.73 -9.03
CA PRO A 191 0.88 0.65 -8.33
C PRO A 191 2.03 0.91 -9.31
N GLU A 192 3.10 1.54 -8.84
CA GLU A 192 4.34 1.75 -9.61
C GLU A 192 4.14 2.47 -10.97
N CYS A 193 3.18 3.41 -11.07
CA CYS A 193 2.89 4.15 -12.32
C CYS A 193 4.15 4.70 -13.02
N ASP A 194 5.13 5.18 -12.25
CA ASP A 194 6.37 5.77 -12.78
C ASP A 194 7.31 4.75 -13.46
N GLN A 195 7.06 3.44 -13.29
CA GLN A 195 7.90 2.36 -13.81
C GLN A 195 7.25 1.61 -14.98
N LEU A 196 6.03 1.99 -15.36
CA LEU A 196 5.32 1.37 -16.47
C LEU A 196 6.02 1.68 -17.80
N LYS A 197 6.28 0.63 -18.57
CA LYS A 197 6.78 0.77 -19.94
C LYS A 197 5.66 1.17 -20.88
N GLN A 198 6.02 1.57 -22.11
CA GLN A 198 5.02 1.92 -23.11
C GLN A 198 4.03 0.77 -23.36
N GLY A 199 2.74 1.07 -23.23
CA GLY A 199 1.65 0.10 -23.38
C GLY A 199 1.31 -0.68 -22.10
N GLU A 200 2.10 -0.58 -21.03
CA GLU A 200 1.75 -1.17 -19.73
C GLU A 200 0.77 -0.28 -18.97
N CYS A 201 -0.27 -0.91 -18.43
CA CYS A 201 -1.35 -0.26 -17.69
C CYS A 201 -1.29 -0.57 -16.20
N ILE A 202 -0.92 -1.80 -15.86
CA ILE A 202 -0.87 -2.28 -14.49
C ILE A 202 0.33 -3.18 -14.36
N LYS A 203 1.08 -3.01 -13.27
CA LYS A 203 2.08 -3.96 -12.81
C LYS A 203 1.92 -4.19 -11.32
N ILE A 204 1.61 -5.43 -10.94
CA ILE A 204 1.38 -5.83 -9.55
C ILE A 204 2.22 -7.08 -9.29
N ASN A 205 3.23 -6.96 -8.43
CA ASN A 205 4.12 -8.09 -8.12
C ASN A 205 3.37 -9.21 -7.37
N THR A 206 2.39 -8.85 -6.54
CA THR A 206 1.57 -9.79 -5.77
C THR A 206 0.15 -9.28 -5.68
N LEU A 207 -0.81 -10.05 -6.19
CA LEU A 207 -2.24 -9.73 -6.08
C LEU A 207 -2.85 -10.59 -4.97
N PHE A 208 -3.57 -9.95 -4.05
CA PHE A 208 -4.31 -10.61 -2.98
C PHE A 208 -5.80 -10.66 -3.32
N PRO A 209 -6.52 -11.71 -2.89
CA PRO A 209 -7.95 -11.78 -3.11
C PRO A 209 -8.67 -10.66 -2.35
N SER A 210 -9.78 -10.18 -2.91
CA SER A 210 -10.63 -9.17 -2.30
C SER A 210 -12.00 -9.77 -2.00
N ARG A 211 -12.64 -9.30 -0.93
CA ARG A 211 -13.99 -9.74 -0.57
C ARG A 211 -14.99 -9.34 -1.65
N THR A 212 -15.87 -10.27 -2.01
CA THR A 212 -17.14 -9.96 -2.66
C THR A 212 -18.14 -9.51 -1.59
N ASP A 213 -19.01 -8.58 -1.95
CA ASP A 213 -20.16 -8.22 -1.12
C ASP A 213 -21.30 -9.25 -1.26
N SER A 214 -22.43 -8.99 -0.58
CA SER A 214 -23.60 -9.88 -0.61
C SER A 214 -24.23 -10.05 -1.99
N ASN A 215 -23.87 -9.20 -2.95
CA ASN A 215 -24.35 -9.25 -4.33
C ASN A 215 -23.30 -9.85 -5.28
N GLU A 216 -22.29 -10.55 -4.72
CA GLU A 216 -21.15 -11.11 -5.46
C GLU A 216 -20.29 -10.05 -6.17
N GLN A 217 -20.39 -8.78 -5.77
CA GLN A 217 -19.61 -7.71 -6.36
C GLN A 217 -18.33 -7.49 -5.56
N THR A 218 -17.19 -7.48 -6.24
CA THR A 218 -15.90 -7.11 -5.62
C THR A 218 -15.72 -5.61 -5.71
N ARG A 219 -15.52 -4.94 -4.57
CA ARG A 219 -15.02 -3.56 -4.56
C ARG A 219 -13.54 -3.55 -4.97
N GLY A 220 -13.29 -3.49 -6.27
CA GLY A 220 -11.95 -3.36 -6.85
C GLY A 220 -11.42 -1.92 -6.85
N GLY A 221 -10.12 -1.78 -7.10
CA GLY A 221 -9.52 -0.49 -7.44
C GLY A 221 -9.90 -0.05 -8.86
N VAL A 222 -9.75 1.25 -9.15
CA VAL A 222 -9.95 1.79 -10.50
C VAL A 222 -8.61 2.23 -11.08
N VAL A 223 -8.33 1.80 -12.31
CA VAL A 223 -7.20 2.27 -13.10
C VAL A 223 -7.73 3.09 -14.27
N LEU A 224 -7.28 4.34 -14.38
CA LEU A 224 -7.68 5.25 -15.45
C LEU A 224 -6.53 5.40 -16.44
N LEU A 225 -6.83 5.20 -17.73
CA LEU A 225 -5.88 5.41 -18.82
C LEU A 225 -6.23 6.70 -19.54
N LYS A 226 -5.33 7.67 -19.51
CA LYS A 226 -5.40 8.83 -20.39
C LYS A 226 -4.76 8.46 -21.72
N LEU A 227 -5.55 8.48 -22.78
CA LEU A 227 -5.12 8.11 -24.12
C LEU A 227 -4.84 9.36 -24.95
N LYS A 228 -3.75 9.32 -25.73
CA LYS A 228 -3.44 10.31 -26.76
C LYS A 228 -3.61 9.70 -28.14
N THR A 229 -4.11 10.49 -29.07
CA THR A 229 -4.27 10.07 -30.46
C THR A 229 -2.91 10.02 -31.16
N LYS A 230 -2.63 8.95 -31.90
CA LYS A 230 -1.43 8.84 -32.74
C LYS A 230 -1.48 9.75 -33.97
N GLN A 231 -2.70 10.07 -34.42
CA GLN A 231 -2.98 10.95 -35.56
C GLN A 231 -4.17 11.86 -35.22
N PRO A 232 -4.27 13.07 -35.82
CA PRO A 232 -5.39 13.96 -35.56
C PRO A 232 -6.72 13.31 -35.95
N ILE A 233 -7.66 13.23 -35.01
CA ILE A 233 -9.01 12.73 -35.25
C ILE A 233 -9.93 13.93 -35.45
N THR A 234 -10.60 14.02 -36.60
CA THR A 234 -11.45 15.16 -36.97
C THR A 234 -12.94 14.94 -36.70
N ASN A 235 -13.39 13.69 -36.54
CA ASN A 235 -14.80 13.30 -36.42
C ASN A 235 -15.01 12.19 -35.37
N THR A 236 -16.28 11.82 -35.15
CA THR A 236 -16.65 10.61 -34.40
C THR A 236 -15.89 9.40 -34.92
N LEU A 237 -15.18 8.70 -34.02
CA LEU A 237 -14.34 7.56 -34.37
C LEU A 237 -14.77 6.35 -33.55
N ASN A 238 -14.96 5.22 -34.24
CA ASN A 238 -15.11 3.92 -33.61
C ASN A 238 -13.87 3.10 -33.94
N THR A 239 -13.16 2.63 -32.92
CA THR A 239 -12.01 1.73 -33.06
C THR A 239 -12.02 0.69 -31.95
N ALA A 240 -11.10 -0.27 -32.01
CA ALA A 240 -10.92 -1.25 -30.95
C ALA A 240 -9.60 -1.04 -30.20
N GLY A 241 -9.64 -1.34 -28.91
CA GLY A 241 -8.46 -1.57 -28.08
C GLY A 241 -8.37 -3.03 -27.67
N ARG A 242 -7.18 -3.53 -27.39
CA ARG A 242 -6.95 -4.88 -26.85
C ARG A 242 -6.19 -4.78 -25.54
N PHE A 243 -6.74 -5.43 -24.52
CA PHE A 243 -6.06 -5.71 -23.27
C PHE A 243 -5.47 -7.11 -23.31
N SER A 244 -4.27 -7.26 -22.76
CA SER A 244 -3.67 -8.56 -22.44
C SER A 244 -3.23 -8.54 -20.99
N VAL A 245 -3.63 -9.55 -20.23
CA VAL A 245 -3.21 -9.76 -18.84
C VAL A 245 -2.33 -11.00 -18.79
N THR A 246 -1.17 -10.90 -18.17
CA THR A 246 -0.32 -12.05 -17.86
C THR A 246 -0.10 -12.13 -16.36
N TYR A 247 -0.12 -13.34 -15.81
CA TYR A 247 0.12 -13.56 -14.37
C TYR A 247 0.70 -14.94 -14.13
N GLU A 248 1.18 -15.15 -12.91
CA GLU A 248 1.79 -16.40 -12.45
C GLU A 248 1.01 -16.92 -11.23
N ASP A 249 0.67 -18.22 -11.22
CA ASP A 249 0.09 -18.83 -10.01
C ASP A 249 1.15 -19.10 -8.93
N ARG A 250 0.72 -19.70 -7.82
CA ARG A 250 1.60 -20.01 -6.68
C ARG A 250 2.65 -21.08 -6.97
N LEU A 251 2.45 -21.89 -8.02
CA LEU A 251 3.38 -22.95 -8.44
C LEU A 251 4.34 -22.47 -9.54
N GLY A 252 4.19 -21.24 -10.02
CA GLY A 252 5.01 -20.68 -11.07
C GLY A 252 4.46 -20.85 -12.48
N THR A 253 3.26 -21.41 -12.62
CA THR A 253 2.61 -21.56 -13.94
C THR A 253 2.17 -20.20 -14.43
N LYS A 254 2.49 -19.89 -15.68
CA LYS A 254 2.14 -18.62 -16.31
C LYS A 254 0.84 -18.75 -17.11
N TYR A 255 0.01 -17.73 -17.02
CA TYR A 255 -1.25 -17.61 -17.73
C TYR A 255 -1.30 -16.30 -18.51
N GLU A 256 -2.06 -16.30 -19.59
CA GLU A 256 -2.35 -15.11 -20.40
C GLU A 256 -3.82 -15.09 -20.77
N GLU A 257 -4.45 -13.92 -20.64
CA GLU A 257 -5.82 -13.66 -21.07
C GLU A 257 -5.87 -12.38 -21.92
N LYS A 258 -6.72 -12.38 -22.95
CA LYS A 258 -6.85 -11.25 -23.89
C LYS A 258 -8.31 -10.86 -24.05
N GLN A 259 -8.57 -9.55 -24.02
CA GLN A 259 -9.91 -9.01 -24.20
C GLN A 259 -9.88 -7.80 -25.13
N SER A 260 -10.82 -7.73 -26.07
CA SER A 260 -11.02 -6.57 -26.93
C SER A 260 -12.12 -5.67 -26.40
N ILE A 261 -11.96 -4.37 -26.56
CA ILE A 261 -12.96 -3.35 -26.21
C ILE A 261 -13.20 -2.40 -27.37
N ASP A 262 -14.43 -1.92 -27.50
CA ASP A 262 -14.76 -0.86 -28.46
C ASP A 262 -14.54 0.52 -27.83
N ILE A 263 -13.90 1.41 -28.59
CA ILE A 263 -13.59 2.79 -28.22
C ILE A 263 -14.34 3.71 -29.17
N ASN A 264 -15.38 4.34 -28.65
CA ASN A 264 -16.25 5.25 -29.39
C ASN A 264 -16.01 6.68 -28.91
N ILE A 265 -15.38 7.52 -29.73
CA ILE A 265 -15.08 8.91 -29.41
C ILE A 265 -16.15 9.83 -30.02
N LYS A 266 -16.75 10.66 -29.18
CA LYS A 266 -17.63 11.78 -29.55
C LYS A 266 -16.98 13.10 -29.13
N ASN A 267 -17.35 14.21 -29.76
CA ASN A 267 -16.81 15.55 -29.45
C ASN A 267 -17.36 16.17 -28.15
N GLU A 268 -17.96 15.36 -27.27
CA GLU A 268 -18.57 15.80 -26.02
C GLU A 268 -18.00 14.98 -24.86
N ILE A 269 -17.88 15.61 -23.68
CA ILE A 269 -17.48 14.91 -22.45
C ILE A 269 -18.61 13.94 -22.09
N ASN A 270 -18.31 12.65 -22.12
CA ASN A 270 -19.25 11.60 -21.79
C ASN A 270 -18.61 10.59 -20.81
N TYR A 271 -19.40 10.14 -19.84
CA TYR A 271 -19.02 9.10 -18.90
C TYR A 271 -19.88 7.87 -19.14
N ALA A 272 -19.25 6.70 -19.36
CA ALA A 272 -20.01 5.47 -19.63
C ALA A 272 -20.87 5.03 -18.42
N ASN A 273 -20.47 5.38 -17.19
CA ASN A 273 -21.27 5.21 -15.98
C ASN A 273 -20.82 6.17 -14.86
N SER A 274 -21.60 6.25 -13.78
CA SER A 274 -21.30 7.09 -12.60
C SER A 274 -20.02 6.68 -11.86
N GLY A 275 -19.63 5.41 -11.92
CA GLY A 275 -18.38 4.91 -11.32
C GLY A 275 -17.13 5.51 -11.98
N ILE A 276 -17.11 5.59 -13.31
CA ILE A 276 -16.01 6.25 -14.06
C ILE A 276 -15.99 7.75 -13.75
N ARG A 277 -17.15 8.41 -13.74
CA ARG A 277 -17.27 9.82 -13.37
C ARG A 277 -16.74 10.09 -11.95
N LYS A 278 -17.11 9.26 -10.99
CA LYS A 278 -16.60 9.29 -9.60
C LYS A 278 -15.09 9.08 -9.54
N ALA A 279 -14.55 8.13 -10.30
CA ALA A 279 -13.11 7.87 -10.32
C ALA A 279 -12.32 9.08 -10.83
N ILE A 280 -12.80 9.74 -11.89
CA ILE A 280 -12.20 10.96 -12.44
C ILE A 280 -12.27 12.11 -11.42
N LEU A 281 -13.43 12.30 -10.77
CA LEU A 281 -13.60 13.31 -9.71
C LEU A 281 -12.59 13.12 -8.57
N LEU A 282 -12.49 11.89 -8.04
CA LEU A 282 -11.56 11.56 -6.96
C LEU A 282 -10.09 11.69 -7.39
N MET A 283 -9.78 11.39 -8.66
CA MET A 283 -8.44 11.59 -9.20
C MET A 283 -8.05 13.07 -9.23
N ASN A 284 -8.97 13.93 -9.70
CA ASN A 284 -8.77 15.38 -9.72
C ASN A 284 -8.60 15.93 -8.30
N TYR A 285 -9.42 15.46 -7.36
CA TYR A 285 -9.33 15.80 -5.94
C TYR A 285 -7.95 15.46 -5.36
N VAL A 286 -7.48 14.23 -5.53
CA VAL A 286 -6.16 13.80 -5.02
C VAL A 286 -5.02 14.56 -5.71
N THR A 287 -5.15 14.84 -7.01
CA THR A 287 -4.15 15.61 -7.76
C THR A 287 -4.02 17.02 -7.23
N LEU A 288 -5.14 17.70 -6.97
CA LEU A 288 -5.16 19.03 -6.36
C LEU A 288 -4.49 19.03 -4.98
N LEU A 289 -4.84 18.07 -4.12
CA LEU A 289 -4.22 17.96 -2.79
C LEU A 289 -2.71 17.71 -2.88
N LYS A 290 -2.25 16.90 -3.82
CA LYS A 290 -0.80 16.67 -4.02
C LYS A 290 -0.08 17.94 -4.45
N HIS A 291 -0.65 18.70 -5.39
CA HIS A 291 -0.07 19.97 -5.83
C HIS A 291 0.04 20.96 -4.67
N TRP A 292 -1.03 21.08 -3.88
CA TRP A 292 -1.04 21.90 -2.67
C TRP A 292 0.05 21.49 -1.67
N ILE A 293 0.08 20.20 -1.28
CA ILE A 293 1.05 19.69 -0.30
C ILE A 293 2.48 19.93 -0.75
N ASN A 294 2.78 19.70 -2.04
CA ASN A 294 4.12 19.91 -2.58
C ASN A 294 4.50 21.39 -2.57
N HIS A 295 3.61 22.27 -3.03
CA HIS A 295 3.85 23.71 -3.05
C HIS A 295 4.13 24.28 -1.67
N ASP A 296 3.24 24.06 -0.70
CA ASP A 296 3.38 24.70 0.62
C ASP A 296 4.56 24.11 1.42
N ARG A 297 4.93 22.84 1.18
CA ARG A 297 6.14 22.24 1.77
C ARG A 297 7.43 22.79 1.15
N GLU A 298 7.49 22.92 -0.17
CA GLU A 298 8.66 23.50 -0.87
C GLU A 298 8.87 24.96 -0.48
N HIS A 299 7.80 25.74 -0.35
CA HIS A 299 7.87 27.13 0.11
C HIS A 299 8.42 27.25 1.53
N LYS A 300 7.93 26.47 2.51
CA LYS A 300 8.44 26.49 3.89
C LYS A 300 9.92 26.08 3.97
N TYR A 301 10.34 25.12 3.14
CA TYR A 301 11.74 24.70 3.06
C TYR A 301 12.64 25.83 2.52
N ASN A 302 12.21 26.49 1.45
CA ASN A 302 12.95 27.58 0.83
C ASN A 302 12.96 28.86 1.70
N GLU A 303 11.87 29.20 2.39
CA GLU A 303 11.84 30.32 3.34
C GLU A 303 12.81 30.10 4.51
N LYS A 304 12.83 28.91 5.10
CA LYS A 304 13.81 28.57 6.17
C LYS A 304 15.25 28.70 5.69
N LYS A 305 15.54 28.28 4.46
CA LYS A 305 16.88 28.39 3.85
C LYS A 305 17.29 29.84 3.55
N THR A 306 16.31 30.72 3.31
CA THR A 306 16.56 32.14 3.00
C THR A 306 16.72 32.98 4.26
N PHE A 307 15.98 32.65 5.34
CA PHE A 307 16.08 33.36 6.63
C PHE A 307 17.30 32.96 7.47
N LEU A 308 17.79 31.73 7.32
CA LEU A 308 18.94 31.22 8.06
C LEU A 308 20.08 30.99 7.08
N ASN A 309 21.00 31.96 6.97
CA ASN A 309 22.37 31.75 6.49
C ASN A 309 23.16 30.84 7.46
N LEU A 310 22.54 29.75 7.93
CA LEU A 310 23.16 28.77 8.78
C LEU A 310 23.90 27.78 7.88
N LYS A 311 25.22 27.74 8.05
CA LYS A 311 25.99 26.51 7.83
C LYS A 311 25.25 25.38 8.54
N GLU A 312 25.14 24.24 7.87
CA GLU A 312 24.60 22.99 8.41
C GLU A 312 25.29 22.64 9.73
N THR A 313 24.75 23.10 10.85
CA THR A 313 25.20 22.69 12.17
C THR A 313 24.00 22.28 12.99
N ASN A 314 23.95 20.96 13.22
CA ASN A 314 23.11 20.24 14.16
C ASN A 314 21.60 20.28 13.89
N ILE A 315 21.18 19.72 12.76
CA ILE A 315 19.90 19.00 12.72
C ILE A 315 20.17 17.69 13.48
N ASP A 316 19.41 17.41 14.54
CA ASP A 316 19.41 16.13 15.26
C ASP A 316 19.62 14.98 14.27
N GLN A 317 20.62 14.11 14.50
CA GLN A 317 20.99 13.00 13.61
C GLN A 317 19.88 11.94 13.54
N LEU A 318 18.76 12.30 12.92
CA LEU A 318 17.72 11.36 12.53
C LEU A 318 18.24 10.53 11.35
N SER A 319 17.93 9.25 11.38
CA SER A 319 18.13 8.38 10.23
C SER A 319 17.30 8.88 9.03
N PRO A 320 17.64 8.47 7.80
CA PRO A 320 16.87 8.83 6.59
C PRO A 320 15.39 8.40 6.63
N TRP A 321 15.03 7.53 7.56
CA TRP A 321 13.71 6.92 7.67
C TRP A 321 12.83 7.60 8.73
N GLU A 322 13.43 8.24 9.73
CA GLU A 322 12.72 8.94 10.79
C GLU A 322 12.10 10.25 10.26
N ARG A 323 10.80 10.42 10.52
CA ARG A 323 10.06 11.63 10.13
C ARG A 323 9.55 12.33 11.38
N LYS A 324 9.67 13.66 11.41
CA LYS A 324 8.99 14.52 12.38
C LYS A 324 7.74 15.12 11.72
N SER A 325 6.65 15.21 12.47
CA SER A 325 5.42 15.87 12.01
C SER A 325 5.70 17.34 11.65
N THR A 326 5.26 17.76 10.48
CA THR A 326 5.29 19.16 10.05
C THR A 326 3.93 19.80 10.30
N GLU A 327 3.91 21.00 10.86
CA GLU A 327 2.66 21.77 10.97
C GLU A 327 1.98 21.94 9.62
N LEU A 328 0.66 21.83 9.65
CA LEU A 328 -0.21 22.03 8.49
C LEU A 328 -0.22 23.51 8.12
N ILE A 329 -0.04 23.80 6.83
CA ILE A 329 -0.16 25.15 6.27
C ILE A 329 -1.04 25.06 5.04
N VAL A 330 -1.96 26.01 4.89
CA VAL A 330 -2.74 26.24 3.68
C VAL A 330 -2.50 27.66 3.20
N SER A 331 -1.82 27.83 2.08
CA SER A 331 -1.61 29.16 1.49
C SER A 331 -2.91 29.73 0.91
N LYS A 332 -3.05 31.07 0.92
CA LYS A 332 -4.26 31.76 0.40
C LYS A 332 -4.58 31.37 -1.05
N GLN A 333 -3.55 31.24 -1.89
CA GLN A 333 -3.69 30.79 -3.27
C GLN A 333 -4.36 29.41 -3.36
N TYR A 334 -3.98 28.48 -2.48
CA TYR A 334 -4.61 27.15 -2.46
C TYR A 334 -5.97 27.14 -1.77
N GLN A 335 -6.24 28.02 -0.80
CA GLN A 335 -7.59 28.20 -0.27
C GLN A 335 -8.57 28.58 -1.40
N GLU A 336 -8.20 29.52 -2.28
CA GLU A 336 -9.03 29.91 -3.44
C GLU A 336 -9.22 28.76 -4.44
N GLN A 337 -8.16 28.00 -4.73
CA GLN A 337 -8.27 26.85 -5.64
C GLN A 337 -9.12 25.72 -5.05
N LEU A 338 -8.99 25.45 -3.74
CA LEU A 338 -9.79 24.47 -3.02
C LEU A 338 -11.26 24.89 -2.98
N ASP A 339 -11.56 26.18 -2.82
CA ASP A 339 -12.93 26.71 -2.84
C ASP A 339 -13.58 26.55 -4.22
N ALA A 340 -12.87 26.95 -5.29
CA ALA A 340 -13.33 26.74 -6.66
C ALA A 340 -13.56 25.25 -6.97
N PHE A 341 -12.66 24.38 -6.52
CA PHE A 341 -12.79 22.93 -6.68
C PHE A 341 -13.95 22.36 -5.85
N LEU A 342 -14.22 22.88 -4.65
CA LEU A 342 -15.33 22.45 -3.80
C LEU A 342 -16.68 22.67 -4.48
N ILE A 343 -16.87 23.77 -5.19
CA ILE A 343 -18.08 24.04 -5.98
C ILE A 343 -18.26 22.99 -7.07
N TYR A 344 -17.19 22.73 -7.84
CA TYR A 344 -17.19 21.68 -8.85
C TYR A 344 -17.49 20.30 -8.22
N PHE A 345 -16.82 19.96 -7.13
CA PHE A 345 -16.98 18.67 -6.45
C PHE A 345 -18.41 18.43 -5.96
N LYS A 346 -19.05 19.44 -5.38
CA LYS A 346 -20.46 19.36 -4.96
C LYS A 346 -21.40 19.12 -6.13
N SER A 347 -21.20 19.80 -7.25
CA SER A 347 -22.04 19.57 -8.44
C SER A 347 -21.89 18.15 -8.99
N GLU A 348 -20.67 17.62 -9.05
CA GLU A 348 -20.42 16.23 -9.44
C GLU A 348 -21.03 15.22 -8.45
N MET A 349 -20.95 15.51 -7.14
CA MET A 349 -21.55 14.68 -6.09
C MET A 349 -23.08 14.57 -6.24
N GLU A 350 -23.76 15.66 -6.62
CA GLU A 350 -25.21 15.65 -6.90
C GLU A 350 -25.57 14.72 -8.06
N TYR A 351 -24.75 14.67 -9.11
CA TYR A 351 -24.92 13.75 -10.23
C TYR A 351 -24.59 12.29 -9.87
N ILE A 352 -23.55 12.05 -9.08
CA ILE A 352 -23.07 10.71 -8.73
C ILE A 352 -23.99 10.05 -7.69
N GLN A 353 -24.62 10.84 -6.80
CA GLN A 353 -25.53 10.40 -5.75
C GLN A 353 -24.91 9.41 -4.74
N ASP A 354 -23.61 9.56 -4.48
CA ASP A 354 -22.89 8.74 -3.50
C ASP A 354 -22.59 9.55 -2.23
N LYS A 355 -23.20 9.14 -1.11
CA LYS A 355 -23.06 9.80 0.19
C LYS A 355 -21.66 9.66 0.80
N ASP A 356 -20.88 8.66 0.40
CA ASP A 356 -19.52 8.49 0.91
C ASP A 356 -18.63 9.68 0.52
N LEU A 357 -18.97 10.41 -0.56
CA LEU A 357 -18.25 11.61 -1.02
C LEU A 357 -18.35 12.82 -0.08
N GLU A 358 -19.24 12.78 0.92
CA GLU A 358 -19.37 13.83 1.92
C GLU A 358 -18.09 14.01 2.77
N GLN A 359 -17.28 12.96 2.90
CA GLN A 359 -16.03 13.04 3.68
C GLN A 359 -15.01 13.97 3.00
N GLU A 360 -14.90 13.94 1.67
CA GLU A 360 -14.02 14.84 0.92
C GLU A 360 -14.51 16.27 1.00
N VAL A 361 -15.83 16.50 0.92
CA VAL A 361 -16.45 17.83 1.13
C VAL A 361 -16.09 18.39 2.50
N LYS A 362 -16.25 17.58 3.57
CA LYS A 362 -15.91 17.98 4.94
C LYS A 362 -14.42 18.34 5.07
N LEU A 363 -13.54 17.57 4.44
CA LEU A 363 -12.10 17.85 4.46
C LEU A 363 -11.75 19.12 3.69
N LEU A 364 -12.29 19.31 2.48
CA LEU A 364 -12.07 20.52 1.69
C LEU A 364 -12.52 21.77 2.44
N THR A 365 -13.73 21.76 3.02
CA THR A 365 -14.24 22.87 3.84
C THR A 365 -13.30 23.17 5.00
N LYS A 366 -12.84 22.13 5.72
CA LYS A 366 -11.89 22.29 6.82
C LYS A 366 -10.56 22.91 6.39
N LEU A 367 -10.05 22.57 5.20
CA LEU A 367 -8.80 23.13 4.67
C LEU A 367 -8.97 24.59 4.22
N ILE A 368 -10.12 24.94 3.64
CA ILE A 368 -10.44 26.31 3.22
C ILE A 368 -10.54 27.23 4.44
N GLU A 369 -11.19 26.77 5.51
CA GLU A 369 -11.37 27.50 6.77
C GLU A 369 -10.13 27.45 7.69
N TYR A 370 -9.06 26.77 7.28
CA TYR A 370 -7.87 26.59 8.11
C TYR A 370 -7.09 27.90 8.23
N GLU A 371 -6.94 28.40 9.47
CA GLU A 371 -6.06 29.51 9.81
C GLU A 371 -4.71 28.96 10.28
N ASN A 372 -3.62 29.41 9.63
CA ASN A 372 -2.26 28.91 9.83
C ASN A 372 -1.64 29.26 11.18
#